data_AF-R4UMI5-F1
#
_entry.id   AF-R4UMI5-F1
#
_cell.length_a   1.000
_cell.length_b   1.000
_cell.length_c   1.000
_cell.angle_alpha   90.00
_cell.angle_beta   90.00
_cell.angle_gamma   90.00
#
_symmetry.space_group_name_H-M   'P 1'
#
loop_
_entity.id
_entity.type
_entity.pdbx_description
1 polymer ?
#
loop_
_entity_poly.entity_id
_entity_poly.type
_entity_poly.pdbx_seq_one_letter_code
_entity_poly.pdbx_strand_id
1 'polypeptide(L)'
;MLVKRLVASLLNMVLCWLNFILWFFNVTPIGCMVLGTECPSDRKGKLIFGLASLLQWILMVTIIGTIVIIILWAQDKPSIATRLAKMA
;
A
#
# COMPACT_ATOMS: atom_id res chain seq x y z
N MET A 1 -7.44 18.36 9.92
CA MET A 1 -6.50 18.35 8.77
C MET A 1 -5.64 17.08 8.74
N LEU A 2 -5.05 16.67 9.87
CA LEU A 2 -4.16 15.50 9.98
C LEU A 2 -4.84 14.15 9.68
N VAL A 3 -6.05 13.92 10.21
CA VAL A 3 -6.83 12.69 9.95
C VAL A 3 -7.18 12.55 8.46
N LYS A 4 -7.57 13.63 7.78
CA LYS A 4 -7.86 13.61 6.34
C LYS A 4 -6.63 13.22 5.52
N ARG A 5 -5.45 13.74 5.87
CA ARG A 5 -4.17 13.38 5.21
C ARG A 5 -3.79 11.92 5.47
N LEU A 6 -4.03 11.42 6.68
CA LEU A 6 -3.77 10.02 7.03
C LEU A 6 -4.69 9.08 6.25
N VAL A 7 -5.99 9.37 6.19
CA VAL A 7 -6.95 8.56 5.41
C VAL A 7 -6.67 8.65 3.90
N ALA A 8 -6.27 9.81 3.39
CA ALA A 8 -5.86 9.96 1.99
C ALA A 8 -4.61 9.12 1.68
N SER A 9 -3.62 9.11 2.57
CA SER A 9 -2.42 8.25 2.44
C SER A 9 -2.80 6.76 2.47
N LEU A 10 -3.66 6.33 3.40
CA LEU A 10 -4.13 4.95 3.48
C LEU A 10 -4.89 4.53 2.21
N LEU A 11 -5.81 5.36 1.72
CA LEU A 11 -6.55 5.09 0.48
C LEU A 11 -5.61 5.03 -0.72
N ASN A 12 -4.64 5.94 -0.81
CA ASN A 12 -3.66 5.95 -1.90
C ASN A 12 -2.71 4.75 -1.84
N MET A 13 -2.43 4.24 -0.65
CA MET A 13 -1.61 3.05 -0.43
C MET A 13 -2.38 1.77 -0.81
N VAL A 14 -3.62 1.61 -0.33
CA VAL A 14 -4.46 0.45 -0.64
C VAL A 14 -4.85 0.42 -2.11
N LEU A 15 -5.08 1.59 -2.71
CA LEU A 15 -5.46 1.74 -4.12
C LEU A 15 -4.24 2.14 -4.99
N CYS A 16 -3.03 1.76 -4.59
CA CYS A 16 -1.80 2.16 -5.28
C CYS A 16 -1.78 1.72 -6.76
N TRP A 17 -2.35 0.55 -7.09
CA TRP A 17 -2.56 0.08 -8.46
C TRP A 17 -3.50 0.97 -9.27
N LEU A 18 -4.58 1.49 -8.67
CA LEU A 18 -5.46 2.45 -9.33
C LEU A 18 -4.77 3.79 -9.53
N ASN A 19 -3.95 4.22 -8.57
CA ASN A 19 -3.14 5.42 -8.72
C ASN A 19 -2.13 5.31 -9.87
N PHE A 20 -1.59 4.11 -10.13
CA PHE A 20 -0.75 3.85 -11.29
C PHE A 20 -1.51 3.97 -12.62
N ILE A 21 -2.75 3.47 -12.67
CA ILE A 21 -3.64 3.65 -13.84
C ILE A 21 -3.97 5.14 -14.06
N LEU A 22 -4.31 5.88 -13.00
CA LEU A 22 -4.62 7.31 -13.10
C LEU A 22 -3.41 8.14 -13.51
N TRP A 23 -2.22 7.75 -13.06
CA TRP A 23 -0.97 8.36 -13.50
C TRP A 23 -0.77 8.22 -15.03
N PHE A 24 -1.13 7.08 -15.62
CA PHE A 24 -1.08 6.89 -17.07
C PHE A 24 -1.91 7.96 -17.81
N PHE A 25 -3.08 8.30 -17.27
CA PHE A 25 -3.97 9.34 -17.78
C PHE A 25 -3.65 10.76 -17.26
N ASN A 26 -2.54 10.94 -16.52
CA ASN A 26 -2.17 12.20 -15.85
C ASN A 26 -3.26 12.75 -14.88
N VAL A 27 -4.11 11.87 -14.36
CA VAL A 27 -5.17 12.20 -13.40
C VAL A 27 -4.61 12.18 -11.98
N THR A 28 -5.19 12.95 -11.08
CA THR A 28 -4.83 12.98 -9.66
C THR A 28 -5.07 11.62 -8.98
N PRO A 29 -4.30 11.23 -7.96
CA PRO A 29 -4.56 10.04 -7.16
C PRO A 29 -5.92 10.09 -6.46
N ILE A 30 -6.60 8.94 -6.34
CA ILE A 30 -7.98 8.84 -5.79
C ILE A 30 -8.05 9.38 -4.36
N GLY A 31 -7.13 8.99 -3.49
CA GLY A 31 -7.14 9.40 -2.10
C GLY A 31 -7.00 10.92 -1.94
N CYS A 32 -6.30 11.57 -2.87
CA CYS A 32 -6.19 13.02 -2.90
C CYS A 32 -7.43 13.70 -3.50
N MET A 33 -8.04 13.11 -4.53
CA MET A 33 -9.30 13.60 -5.11
C MET A 33 -10.47 13.51 -4.12
N VAL A 34 -10.64 12.37 -3.45
CA VAL A 34 -11.77 12.11 -2.54
C VAL A 34 -11.70 12.99 -1.30
N LEU A 35 -10.50 13.26 -0.78
CA LEU A 35 -10.31 13.99 0.48
C LEU A 35 -9.83 15.43 0.28
N GLY A 36 -9.68 15.89 -0.96
CA GLY A 36 -9.26 17.25 -1.30
C GLY A 36 -7.88 17.61 -0.75
N THR A 37 -6.95 16.66 -0.74
CA THR A 37 -5.60 16.86 -0.21
C THR A 37 -4.61 17.22 -1.32
N GLU A 38 -3.61 18.02 -0.98
CA GLU A 38 -2.55 18.43 -1.90
C GLU A 38 -1.88 17.21 -2.56
N CYS A 39 -1.65 17.31 -3.87
CA CYS A 39 -0.97 16.30 -4.65
C CYS A 39 -0.10 16.99 -5.70
N PRO A 40 1.05 16.41 -6.11
CA PRO A 40 1.90 17.02 -7.12
C PRO A 40 1.13 17.23 -8.43
N SER A 41 1.22 18.44 -8.98
CA SER A 41 0.63 18.78 -10.29
C SER A 41 1.40 18.12 -11.43
N ASP A 42 2.71 17.98 -11.29
CA ASP A 42 3.59 17.45 -12.32
C ASP A 42 3.46 15.95 -12.49
N ARG A 43 3.48 15.49 -13.75
CA ARG A 43 3.41 14.06 -14.12
C ARG A 43 4.52 13.23 -13.46
N LYS A 44 5.73 13.79 -13.35
CA LYS A 44 6.86 13.16 -12.63
C LYS A 44 6.58 13.06 -11.13
N GLY A 45 6.01 14.11 -10.54
CA GLY A 45 5.63 14.12 -9.13
C GLY A 45 4.56 13.08 -8.80
N LYS A 46 3.55 12.93 -9.67
CA LYS A 46 2.51 11.89 -9.56
C LYS A 46 3.09 10.47 -9.65
N LEU A 47 4.11 10.25 -10.50
CA LEU A 47 4.80 8.95 -10.58
C LEU A 47 5.53 8.63 -9.27
N ILE A 48 6.33 9.58 -8.76
CA ILE A 48 7.07 9.40 -7.51
C ILE A 48 6.11 9.17 -6.34
N PHE A 49 4.99 9.89 -6.31
CA PHE A 49 3.94 9.69 -5.31
C PHE A 49 3.33 8.29 -5.38
N GLY A 50 3.05 7.78 -6.59
CA GLY A 50 2.56 6.42 -6.80
C GLY A 50 3.58 5.36 -6.36
N LEU A 51 4.86 5.52 -6.72
CA LEU A 51 5.94 4.62 -6.32
C LEU A 51 6.16 4.62 -4.80
N ALA A 52 6.11 5.79 -4.16
CA ALA A 52 6.21 5.89 -2.70
C ALA A 52 5.01 5.22 -2.01
N SER A 53 3.80 5.38 -2.56
CA SER A 53 2.60 4.70 -2.05
C SER A 53 2.69 3.18 -2.19
N LEU A 54 3.26 2.69 -3.30
CA LEU A 54 3.53 1.26 -3.52
C LEU A 54 4.60 0.73 -2.54
N LEU A 55 5.69 1.46 -2.36
CA LEU A 55 6.74 1.09 -1.40
C LEU A 55 6.19 1.02 0.03
N GLN A 56 5.36 1.99 0.43
CA GLN A 56 4.67 2.00 1.71
C GLN A 56 3.76 0.78 1.88
N TRP A 57 3.06 0.36 0.82
CA TRP A 57 2.24 -0.84 0.81
C TRP A 57 3.07 -2.12 1.01
N ILE A 58 4.19 -2.26 0.27
CA ILE A 58 5.09 -3.42 0.40
C ILE A 58 5.66 -3.53 1.83
N LEU A 59 6.10 -2.41 2.41
CA LEU A 59 6.62 -2.38 3.77
C LEU A 59 5.57 -2.83 4.79
N MET A 60 4.33 -2.33 4.68
CA MET A 60 3.21 -2.74 5.54
C MET A 60 2.91 -4.23 5.44
N VAL A 61 2.83 -4.78 4.21
CA VAL A 61 2.59 -6.21 3.99
C VAL A 61 3.72 -7.05 4.60
N THR A 62 4.98 -6.59 4.49
CA THR A 62 6.14 -7.28 5.07
C THR A 62 6.09 -7.29 6.60
N ILE A 63 5.72 -6.17 7.23
CA ILE A 63 5.56 -6.08 8.69
C ILE A 63 4.46 -7.03 9.15
N ILE A 64 3.30 -7.00 8.49
CA ILE A 64 2.16 -7.89 8.83
C ILE A 64 2.57 -9.36 8.65
N GLY A 65 3.23 -9.70 7.54
CA GLY A 65 3.75 -11.05 7.29
C GLY A 65 4.71 -11.53 8.38
N THR A 66 5.61 -10.65 8.83
CA THR A 66 6.54 -10.94 9.93
C THR A 66 5.80 -11.22 11.24
N ILE A 67 4.80 -10.40 11.59
CA ILE A 67 3.97 -10.61 12.78
C ILE A 67 3.29 -11.98 12.74
N VAL A 68 2.72 -12.36 11.59
CA VAL A 68 2.04 -13.66 11.44
C VAL A 68 3.03 -14.82 11.61
N ILE A 69 4.25 -14.70 11.07
CA ILE A 69 5.29 -15.72 11.24
C ILE A 69 5.68 -15.86 12.71
N ILE A 70 5.86 -14.75 13.42
CA ILE A 70 6.18 -14.76 14.86
C ILE A 70 5.06 -15.45 15.66
N ILE A 71 3.78 -15.17 15.35
CA ILE A 71 2.64 -15.83 16.01
C ILE A 71 2.65 -17.33 15.74
N LEU A 72 2.97 -17.76 14.52
CA LEU A 72 3.05 -19.20 14.19
C LEU A 72 4.20 -19.88 14.94
N TRP A 73 5.36 -19.23 15.05
CA TRP A 73 6.47 -19.72 15.85
C TRP A 73 6.12 -19.83 17.34
N ALA A 74 5.45 -18.82 17.90
CA ALA A 74 4.99 -18.85 19.28
C ALA A 74 3.96 -19.96 19.57
N GLN A 75 3.33 -20.52 18.54
CA GLN A 75 2.36 -21.61 18.64
C GLN A 75 2.95 -22.97 18.21
N ASP A 76 4.27 -23.07 18.00
CA ASP A 76 4.96 -24.25 17.44
C ASP A 76 4.33 -24.77 16.14
N LYS A 77 3.73 -23.86 15.34
CA LYS A 77 3.08 -24.18 14.08
C LYS A 77 4.05 -24.05 12.91
N PRO A 78 3.91 -24.90 11.87
CA PRO A 78 4.72 -24.78 10.66
C PRO A 78 4.45 -23.46 9.95
N SER A 79 5.49 -22.95 9.26
CA SER A 79 5.42 -21.67 8.54
C SER A 79 4.31 -21.65 7.48
N ILE A 80 3.85 -20.44 7.11
CA ILE A 80 2.85 -20.28 6.02
C ILE A 80 3.35 -20.95 4.74
N ALA A 81 4.64 -20.81 4.40
CA ALA A 81 5.23 -21.42 3.22
C ALA A 81 5.10 -22.95 3.25
N THR A 82 5.38 -23.58 4.39
CA THR A 82 5.22 -25.03 4.57
C THR A 82 3.75 -25.46 4.44
N ARG A 83 2.81 -24.65 4.92
CA ARG A 83 1.37 -24.93 4.82
C ARG A 83 0.87 -24.80 3.38
N LEU A 84 1.30 -23.76 2.66
CA LEU A 84 0.97 -23.57 1.23
C LEU A 84 1.58 -24.66 0.36
N ALA A 85 2.84 -25.06 0.61
CA ALA A 85 3.50 -26.13 -0.12
C ALA A 85 2.84 -27.51 0.07
N LYS A 86 2.04 -27.71 1.14
CA LYS A 86 1.25 -28.92 1.34
C LYS A 86 -0.14 -28.86 0.69
N MET A 87 -0.58 -27.68 0.25
CA MET A 87 -1.85 -27.46 -0.45
C MET A 87 -1.68 -27.37 -1.97
N ALA A 88 -0.45 -27.23 -2.46
CA ALA A 88 -0.06 -27.37 -3.86
C ALA A 88 0.21 -28.85 -4.17
#